data_AF-A0A7W4UP95-F1
#
_entry.id   AF-A0A7W4UP95-F1
#
_cell.length_a   1.000
_cell.length_b   1.000
_cell.length_c   1.000
_cell.angle_alpha   90.00
_cell.angle_beta   90.00
_cell.angle_gamma   90.00
#
_symmetry.space_group_name_H-M   'P 1'
#
loop_
_entity.id
_entity.type
_entity.pdbx_description
1 polymer ?
#
loop_
_entity_poly.entity_id
_entity_poly.type
_entity_poly.pdbx_seq_one_letter_code
_entity_poly.pdbx_strand_id
1 'polypeptide(L)'
;MSALPKPTALMSMGTLRLVETSEQTEPRRLPHAKTDAQLLSELRALRRENADLADKLQDSETRLRGTQKKLRGLQKTRDEATPSIDFADAEEWVRHHVHLGWLQNYSAIDRAAHPLGEYLVGAAFADSVRPLAPQLQAKVWRAAVDVVTRRGRHLHSREAHPLRSGTGARAPEVVRAEDDARCFRYSVGFKAAGARRLHAWHLQDGRIELCRVVTHGDMSP
;
A
#
# COMPACT_ATOMS: atom_id res chain seq x y z
N MET A 1 30.60 81.61 44.99
CA MET A 1 31.33 81.09 46.16
C MET A 1 32.07 79.85 45.66
N SER A 2 33.29 79.96 45.11
CA SER A 2 34.60 79.96 45.83
C SER A 2 34.67 78.83 46.85
N ALA A 3 35.67 77.95 46.91
CA ALA A 3 36.93 77.79 46.19
C ALA A 3 37.45 76.37 46.53
N LEU A 4 38.37 75.85 45.71
CA LEU A 4 39.18 74.66 46.03
C LEU A 4 39.96 74.84 47.35
N PRO A 5 40.37 73.71 47.95
CA PRO A 5 41.82 73.50 48.06
C PRO A 5 42.27 72.07 47.73
N LYS A 6 43.40 71.98 47.02
CA LYS A 6 44.42 70.89 47.13
C LYS A 6 45.35 71.27 48.33
N PRO A 7 46.28 70.44 48.87
CA PRO A 7 47.00 69.33 48.21
C PRO A 7 47.53 68.17 49.12
N THR A 8 48.25 67.21 48.49
CA THR A 8 49.38 66.34 48.98
C THR A 8 49.15 65.45 50.23
N ALA A 9 49.56 64.17 50.33
CA ALA A 9 50.75 63.52 49.78
C ALA A 9 50.76 61.98 50.03
N LEU A 10 51.63 61.31 49.26
CA LEU A 10 52.51 60.18 49.60
C LEU A 10 52.00 58.71 49.62
N MET A 11 52.65 57.93 48.73
CA MET A 11 53.24 56.58 48.94
C MET A 11 52.25 55.40 49.01
N SER A 12 52.50 54.20 48.50
CA SER A 12 53.61 53.55 47.81
C SER A 12 53.13 52.13 47.47
N MET A 13 53.54 51.60 46.32
CA MET A 13 53.73 50.17 45.96
C MET A 13 52.60 49.16 46.23
N GLY A 14 52.06 48.60 45.14
CA GLY A 14 51.31 47.35 45.16
C GLY A 14 50.85 46.92 43.77
N THR A 15 51.66 46.10 43.11
CA THR A 15 51.37 45.48 41.80
C THR A 15 50.08 44.65 41.83
N LEU A 16 49.12 45.00 40.96
CA LEU A 16 47.96 44.17 40.63
C LEU A 16 47.93 43.92 39.12
N ARG A 17 48.19 42.65 38.76
CA ARG A 17 48.09 42.11 37.39
C ARG A 17 46.65 42.25 36.88
N LEU A 18 46.49 42.99 35.78
CA LEU A 18 45.26 43.03 35.02
C LEU A 18 45.23 41.80 34.10
N VAL A 19 44.27 40.90 34.35
CA VAL A 19 43.95 39.79 33.45
C VAL A 19 43.19 40.36 32.27
N GLU A 20 43.89 40.62 31.17
CA GLU A 20 43.26 40.88 29.88
C GLU A 20 42.61 39.58 29.40
N THR A 21 41.29 39.54 29.47
CA THR A 21 40.49 38.50 28.83
C THR A 21 40.48 38.80 27.33
N SER A 22 41.41 38.19 26.59
CA SER A 22 41.37 38.19 25.14
C SER A 22 40.08 37.50 24.69
N GLU A 23 39.17 38.21 24.03
CA GLU A 23 38.07 37.62 23.27
C GLU A 23 38.65 36.76 22.13
N GLN A 24 38.88 35.47 22.41
CA GLN A 24 39.11 34.47 21.39
C GLN A 24 37.78 34.24 20.66
N THR A 25 37.55 35.00 19.59
CA THR A 25 36.54 34.65 18.60
C THR A 25 37.04 33.39 17.88
N GLU A 26 36.63 32.21 18.34
CA GLU A 26 36.84 30.97 17.58
C GLU A 26 36.17 31.12 16.20
N PRO A 27 36.87 30.87 15.08
CA PRO A 27 36.21 30.81 13.79
C PRO A 27 35.26 29.63 13.82
N ARG A 28 33.95 29.91 13.73
CA ARG A 28 32.89 28.94 13.49
C ARG A 28 33.29 28.10 12.27
N ARG A 29 33.83 26.90 12.50
CA ARG A 29 34.20 25.97 11.43
C ARG A 29 32.94 25.64 10.65
N LEU A 30 32.79 26.23 9.46
CA LEU A 30 31.83 25.75 8.48
C LEU A 30 32.17 24.27 8.19
N PRO A 31 31.19 23.37 8.08
CA PRO A 31 31.47 22.00 7.64
C PRO A 31 32.22 22.09 6.31
N HIS A 32 33.34 21.37 6.21
CA HIS A 32 34.22 21.46 5.04
C HIS A 32 33.39 21.14 3.79
N ALA A 33 33.20 22.14 2.93
CA ALA A 33 32.55 21.93 1.65
C ALA A 33 33.38 20.93 0.87
N LYS A 34 32.73 19.86 0.36
CA LYS A 34 33.40 18.86 -0.47
C LYS A 34 34.06 19.57 -1.64
N THR A 35 35.33 19.26 -1.89
CA THR A 35 36.04 19.83 -3.03
C THR A 35 35.45 19.29 -4.34
N ASP A 36 35.62 20.03 -5.44
CA ASP A 36 35.14 19.59 -6.77
C ASP A 36 35.67 18.19 -7.15
N ALA A 37 36.90 17.87 -6.74
CA ALA A 37 37.47 16.54 -6.93
C ALA A 37 36.75 15.44 -6.13
N GLN A 38 36.33 15.75 -4.89
CA GLN A 38 35.53 14.85 -4.06
C GLN A 38 34.13 14.66 -4.64
N LEU A 39 33.49 15.73 -5.12
CA LEU A 39 32.18 15.68 -5.77
C LEU A 39 32.21 14.87 -7.07
N LEU A 40 33.24 15.04 -7.91
CA LEU A 40 33.42 14.27 -9.14
C LEU A 40 33.69 12.78 -8.86
N SER A 41 34.44 12.46 -7.80
CA SER A 41 34.67 11.09 -7.36
C SER A 41 33.38 10.43 -6.89
N GLU A 42 32.61 11.13 -6.05
CA GLU A 42 31.33 10.66 -5.53
C GLU A 42 30.30 10.48 -6.65
N LEU A 43 30.24 11.40 -7.61
CA LEU A 43 29.36 11.30 -8.77
C LEU A 43 29.72 10.10 -9.66
N ARG A 44 31.01 9.79 -9.83
CA ARG A 44 31.44 8.58 -10.53
C ARG A 44 31.07 7.31 -9.75
N ALA A 45 31.23 7.31 -8.43
CA ALA A 45 30.85 6.19 -7.58
C ALA A 45 29.33 5.93 -7.65
N LEU A 46 28.52 6.99 -7.49
CA LEU A 46 27.06 6.92 -7.58
C LEU A 46 26.57 6.50 -8.98
N ARG A 47 27.26 6.90 -10.06
CA ARG A 47 26.93 6.44 -11.42
C ARG A 47 27.21 4.94 -11.60
N ARG A 48 28.31 4.43 -11.04
CA ARG A 48 28.63 2.99 -11.05
C ARG A 48 27.60 2.22 -10.24
N GLU A 49 27.29 2.68 -9.04
CA GLU A 49 26.27 2.07 -8.19
C GLU A 49 24.89 2.05 -8.85
N ASN A 50 24.48 3.14 -9.50
CA ASN A 50 23.24 3.17 -10.27
C ASN A 50 23.24 2.17 -11.43
N ALA A 51 24.36 2.02 -12.15
CA ALA A 51 24.47 1.03 -13.21
C ALA A 51 24.36 -0.40 -12.65
N ASP A 52 25.10 -0.71 -11.58
CA ASP A 52 25.05 -2.02 -10.92
C ASP A 52 23.65 -2.35 -10.37
N LEU A 53 22.97 -1.35 -9.81
CA LEU A 53 21.60 -1.51 -9.31
C LEU A 53 20.60 -1.70 -10.46
N ALA A 54 20.78 -1.00 -11.59
CA ALA A 54 19.94 -1.18 -12.76
C ALA A 54 20.08 -2.59 -13.35
N ASP A 55 21.30 -3.11 -13.45
CA ASP A 55 21.57 -4.48 -13.92
C ASP A 55 20.94 -5.52 -12.97
N LYS A 56 21.12 -5.35 -11.65
CA LYS A 56 20.49 -6.22 -10.64
C LYS A 56 18.97 -6.17 -10.71
N LEU A 57 18.39 -4.99 -10.93
CA LEU A 57 16.95 -4.82 -11.10
C LEU A 57 16.47 -5.60 -12.33
N GLN A 58 17.13 -5.43 -13.48
CA GLN A 58 16.80 -6.11 -14.72
C GLN A 58 16.89 -7.63 -14.59
N ASP A 59 17.93 -8.14 -13.93
CA ASP A 59 18.07 -9.56 -13.63
C ASP A 59 16.95 -10.08 -12.73
N SER A 60 16.60 -9.31 -11.69
CA SER A 60 15.51 -9.67 -10.78
C SER A 60 14.16 -9.71 -11.50
N GLU A 61 13.89 -8.73 -12.38
CA GLU A 61 12.67 -8.70 -13.19
C GLU A 61 12.61 -9.89 -14.16
N THR A 62 13.73 -10.22 -14.79
CA THR A 62 13.82 -11.36 -15.72
C THR A 62 13.55 -12.67 -14.99
N ARG A 63 14.14 -12.85 -13.79
CA ARG A 63 13.87 -14.00 -12.93
C ARG A 63 12.40 -14.07 -12.51
N LEU A 64 11.81 -12.94 -12.09
CA LEU A 64 10.40 -12.84 -11.72
C LEU A 64 9.47 -13.20 -12.88
N ARG A 65 9.76 -12.72 -14.09
CA ARG A 65 8.98 -13.08 -15.30
C ARG A 65 9.10 -14.58 -15.60
N GLY A 66 10.30 -15.14 -15.48
CA GLY A 66 10.56 -16.57 -15.68
C GLY A 66 9.82 -17.45 -14.68
N THR A 67 9.85 -17.11 -13.40
CA THR A 67 9.12 -17.84 -12.34
C THR A 67 7.60 -17.70 -12.52
N GLN A 68 7.11 -16.50 -12.86
CA GLN A 68 5.70 -16.29 -13.19
C GLN A 68 5.24 -17.15 -14.37
N LYS A 69 6.05 -17.28 -15.43
CA LYS A 69 5.72 -18.13 -16.59
C LYS A 69 5.64 -19.61 -16.21
N LYS A 70 6.60 -20.10 -15.41
CA LYS A 70 6.58 -21.48 -14.89
C LYS A 70 5.36 -21.74 -14.01
N LEU A 71 5.04 -20.81 -13.11
CA LEU A 71 3.88 -20.91 -12.23
C LEU A 71 2.57 -20.98 -13.01
N ARG A 72 2.43 -20.20 -14.09
CA ARG A 72 1.27 -20.28 -15.01
C ARG A 72 1.16 -21.64 -15.70
N GLY A 73 2.29 -22.23 -16.09
CA GLY A 73 2.31 -23.57 -16.70
C GLY A 73 1.80 -24.64 -15.73
N LEU A 74 2.27 -24.62 -14.49
CA LEU A 74 1.84 -25.54 -13.43
C LEU A 74 0.38 -25.34 -13.01
N GLN A 75 -0.12 -24.10 -13.03
CA GLN A 75 -1.53 -23.82 -12.78
C GLN A 75 -2.43 -24.45 -13.85
N LYS A 76 -2.05 -24.32 -15.13
CA LYS A 76 -2.83 -24.90 -16.24
C LYS A 76 -3.02 -26.41 -16.08
N THR A 77 -1.96 -27.15 -15.74
CA THR A 77 -2.04 -28.61 -15.54
C THR A 77 -2.89 -29.02 -14.35
N ARG A 78 -2.99 -28.17 -13.31
CA ARG A 78 -3.81 -28.45 -12.12
C ARG A 78 -5.30 -28.22 -12.40
N ASP A 79 -5.63 -27.18 -13.15
CA ASP A 79 -7.01 -26.85 -13.49
C ASP A 79 -7.66 -27.98 -14.31
N GLU A 80 -6.90 -28.67 -15.17
CA GLU A 80 -7.34 -29.83 -15.97
C GLU A 80 -7.68 -31.09 -15.13
N ALA A 81 -7.20 -31.18 -13.89
CA ALA A 81 -7.35 -32.36 -13.03
C ALA A 81 -8.34 -32.17 -11.87
N THR A 82 -9.07 -31.04 -11.80
CA THR A 82 -9.96 -30.76 -10.68
C THR A 82 -11.23 -31.63 -10.78
N PRO A 83 -11.56 -32.44 -9.76
CA PRO A 83 -12.78 -33.24 -9.76
C PRO A 83 -14.01 -32.34 -9.92
N SER A 84 -15.01 -32.82 -10.67
CA SER A 84 -16.31 -32.15 -10.71
C SER A 84 -16.99 -32.30 -9.36
N ILE A 85 -17.01 -31.22 -8.57
CA ILE A 85 -17.74 -31.15 -7.31
C ILE A 85 -19.19 -30.80 -7.64
N ASP A 86 -20.13 -31.58 -7.12
CA ASP A 86 -21.55 -31.29 -7.19
C ASP A 86 -21.94 -30.37 -6.02
N PHE A 87 -22.45 -29.18 -6.33
CA PHE A 87 -22.81 -28.16 -5.35
C PHE A 87 -24.32 -28.07 -5.22
N ALA A 88 -24.83 -27.99 -3.99
CA ALA A 88 -26.26 -27.90 -3.72
C ALA A 88 -26.88 -26.62 -4.28
N ASP A 89 -26.16 -25.50 -4.19
CA ASP A 89 -26.60 -24.23 -4.73
C ASP A 89 -25.44 -23.31 -5.18
N ALA A 90 -25.80 -22.13 -5.66
CA ALA A 90 -24.84 -21.13 -6.14
C ALA A 90 -24.02 -20.49 -5.02
N GLU A 91 -24.56 -20.41 -3.80
CA GLU A 91 -23.88 -19.85 -2.64
C GLU A 91 -22.79 -20.81 -2.15
N GLU A 92 -23.08 -22.11 -2.07
CA GLU A 92 -22.10 -23.14 -1.71
C GLU A 92 -20.92 -23.13 -2.69
N TRP A 93 -21.21 -23.03 -3.99
CA TRP A 93 -20.17 -22.90 -5.02
C TRP A 93 -19.25 -21.70 -4.78
N VAL A 94 -19.82 -20.53 -4.47
CA VAL A 94 -19.04 -19.32 -4.15
C VAL A 94 -18.22 -19.53 -2.89
N ARG A 95 -18.84 -20.01 -1.81
CA ARG A 95 -18.17 -20.20 -0.51
C ARG A 95 -17.01 -21.16 -0.63
N HIS A 96 -17.18 -22.25 -1.38
CA HIS A 96 -16.13 -23.20 -1.69
C HIS A 96 -14.94 -22.53 -2.39
N HIS A 97 -15.18 -21.78 -3.47
CA HIS A 97 -14.10 -21.12 -4.21
C HIS A 97 -13.39 -20.02 -3.41
N VAL A 98 -14.12 -19.25 -2.59
CA VAL A 98 -13.53 -18.28 -1.67
C VAL A 98 -12.66 -18.99 -0.63
N HIS A 99 -13.15 -20.08 -0.04
CA HIS A 99 -12.40 -20.86 0.94
C HIS A 99 -11.13 -21.49 0.35
N LEU A 100 -11.23 -22.11 -0.83
CA LEU A 100 -10.07 -22.62 -1.55
C LEU A 100 -9.08 -21.51 -1.88
N GLY A 101 -9.58 -20.34 -2.32
CA GLY A 101 -8.75 -19.17 -2.57
C GLY A 101 -7.98 -18.72 -1.33
N TRP A 102 -8.62 -18.73 -0.16
CA TRP A 102 -7.99 -18.39 1.11
C TRP A 102 -6.92 -19.41 1.51
N LEU A 103 -7.20 -20.71 1.41
CA LEU A 103 -6.23 -21.76 1.71
C LEU A 103 -5.01 -21.73 0.79
N GLN A 104 -5.21 -21.45 -0.50
CA GLN A 104 -4.16 -21.55 -1.52
C GLN A 104 -3.29 -20.31 -1.63
N ASN A 105 -3.81 -19.12 -1.31
CA ASN A 105 -3.09 -17.86 -1.52
C ASN A 105 -2.53 -17.23 -0.24
N TYR A 106 -2.92 -17.72 0.94
CA TYR A 106 -2.49 -17.17 2.22
C TYR A 106 -1.69 -18.22 2.98
N SER A 107 -0.55 -17.82 3.55
CA SER A 107 0.23 -18.69 4.44
C SER A 107 -0.56 -19.01 5.72
N ALA A 108 -0.15 -20.02 6.48
CA ALA A 108 -0.80 -20.31 7.77
C ALA A 108 -0.79 -19.10 8.72
N ILE A 109 0.30 -18.32 8.71
CA ILE A 109 0.44 -17.11 9.51
C ILE A 109 -0.52 -16.02 9.01
N ASP A 110 -0.58 -15.79 7.69
CA ASP A 110 -1.51 -14.79 7.13
C ASP A 110 -2.97 -15.16 7.40
N ARG A 111 -3.31 -16.45 7.35
CA ARG A 111 -4.66 -16.94 7.68
C ARG A 111 -5.01 -16.72 9.15
N ALA A 112 -4.05 -16.83 10.06
CA ALA A 112 -4.26 -16.52 11.47
C ALA A 112 -4.46 -15.01 11.70
N ALA A 113 -3.68 -14.16 11.01
CA ALA A 113 -3.82 -12.71 11.08
C ALA A 113 -5.07 -12.17 10.37
N HIS A 114 -5.52 -12.87 9.33
CA HIS A 114 -6.64 -12.49 8.46
C HIS A 114 -7.56 -13.70 8.26
N PRO A 115 -8.31 -14.08 9.31
CA PRO A 115 -9.23 -15.21 9.23
C PRO A 115 -10.34 -14.93 8.24
N LEU A 116 -10.82 -15.99 7.60
CA LEU A 116 -12.03 -15.94 6.80
C LEU A 116 -13.22 -15.80 7.76
N GLY A 117 -13.65 -14.56 8.03
CA GLY A 117 -14.79 -14.27 8.90
C GLY A 117 -16.13 -14.62 8.24
N GLU A 118 -17.22 -14.34 8.94
CA GLU A 118 -18.56 -14.45 8.35
C GLU A 118 -18.79 -13.38 7.28
N TYR A 119 -19.34 -13.81 6.14
CA TYR A 119 -19.72 -12.95 5.03
C TYR A 119 -20.97 -13.51 4.34
N LEU A 120 -21.68 -12.62 3.65
CA LEU A 120 -22.86 -12.92 2.86
C LEU A 120 -22.50 -12.99 1.38
N VAL A 121 -23.26 -13.79 0.63
CA VAL A 121 -23.16 -13.88 -0.83
C VAL A 121 -24.46 -13.33 -1.41
N GLY A 122 -24.37 -12.21 -2.13
CA GLY A 122 -25.50 -11.62 -2.82
C GLY A 122 -25.97 -12.52 -3.97
N ALA A 123 -27.27 -12.50 -4.24
CA ALA A 123 -27.90 -13.39 -5.23
C ALA A 123 -27.28 -13.29 -6.63
N ALA A 124 -26.88 -12.09 -7.05
CA ALA A 124 -26.28 -11.84 -8.37
C ALA A 124 -24.79 -12.25 -8.46
N PHE A 125 -24.15 -12.58 -7.34
CA PHE A 125 -22.70 -12.73 -7.31
C PHE A 125 -22.25 -13.92 -8.14
N ALA A 126 -22.83 -15.10 -7.92
CA ALA A 126 -22.44 -16.31 -8.64
C ALA A 126 -22.66 -16.17 -10.15
N ASP A 127 -23.82 -15.66 -10.55
CA ASP A 127 -24.19 -15.46 -11.95
C ASP A 127 -23.29 -14.46 -12.66
N SER A 128 -22.76 -13.46 -11.93
CA SER A 128 -21.78 -12.52 -12.48
C SER A 128 -20.39 -13.12 -12.70
N VAL A 129 -20.06 -14.24 -12.04
CA VAL A 129 -18.73 -14.86 -12.07
C VAL A 129 -18.67 -16.09 -12.98
N ARG A 130 -19.70 -16.94 -12.98
CA ARG A 130 -19.74 -18.19 -13.78
C ARG A 130 -19.40 -18.00 -15.26
N PRO A 131 -19.88 -16.96 -15.97
CA PRO A 131 -19.60 -16.78 -17.39
C PRO A 131 -18.17 -16.31 -17.69
N LEU A 132 -17.41 -15.92 -16.66
CA LEU A 132 -16.05 -15.40 -16.85
C LEU A 132 -15.09 -16.54 -17.21
N ALA A 133 -14.07 -16.24 -18.01
CA ALA A 133 -13.00 -17.18 -18.29
C ALA A 133 -12.29 -17.62 -16.98
N PRO A 134 -11.81 -18.87 -16.86
CA PRO A 134 -11.24 -19.41 -15.62
C PRO A 134 -10.13 -18.54 -15.02
N GLN A 135 -9.28 -17.94 -15.85
CA GLN A 135 -8.18 -17.08 -15.39
C GLN A 135 -8.68 -15.78 -14.77
N LEU A 136 -9.85 -15.29 -15.20
CA LEU A 136 -10.51 -14.13 -14.61
C LEU A 136 -11.27 -14.52 -13.34
N GLN A 137 -11.94 -15.68 -13.31
CA GLN A 137 -12.54 -16.23 -12.08
C GLN A 137 -11.49 -16.34 -10.97
N ALA A 138 -10.30 -16.89 -11.27
CA ALA A 138 -9.19 -16.97 -10.32
C ALA A 138 -8.71 -15.61 -9.78
N LYS A 139 -8.90 -14.51 -10.53
CA LYS A 139 -8.64 -13.15 -10.04
C LYS A 139 -9.77 -12.65 -9.16
N VAL A 140 -11.02 -12.96 -9.53
CA VAL A 140 -12.20 -12.65 -8.73
C VAL A 140 -12.10 -13.32 -7.36
N TRP A 141 -11.76 -14.61 -7.29
CA TRP A 141 -11.64 -15.33 -6.03
C TRP A 141 -10.59 -14.72 -5.11
N ARG A 142 -9.43 -14.34 -5.65
CA ARG A 142 -8.41 -13.60 -4.87
C ARG A 142 -8.93 -12.25 -4.37
N ALA A 143 -9.63 -11.49 -5.21
CA ALA A 143 -10.21 -10.21 -4.80
C ALA A 143 -11.30 -10.40 -3.73
N ALA A 144 -12.16 -11.41 -3.88
CA ALA A 144 -13.19 -11.74 -2.91
C ALA A 144 -12.59 -12.08 -1.55
N VAL A 145 -11.54 -12.93 -1.52
CA VAL A 145 -10.83 -13.26 -0.27
C VAL A 145 -10.22 -12.00 0.36
N ASP A 146 -9.53 -11.16 -0.40
CA ASP A 146 -8.99 -9.89 0.10
C ASP A 146 -10.08 -9.01 0.74
N VAL A 147 -11.26 -8.94 0.12
CA VAL A 147 -12.37 -8.13 0.59
C VAL A 147 -13.01 -8.72 1.84
N VAL A 148 -13.34 -10.02 1.88
CA VAL A 148 -13.99 -10.65 3.05
C VAL A 148 -13.06 -10.79 4.25
N THR A 149 -11.75 -10.86 4.03
CA THR A 149 -10.73 -10.77 5.11
C THR A 149 -10.44 -9.33 5.53
N ARG A 150 -11.20 -8.35 5.02
CA ARG A 150 -11.10 -6.90 5.30
C ARG A 150 -9.78 -6.24 4.91
N ARG A 151 -8.86 -6.97 4.29
CA ARG A 151 -7.57 -6.44 3.80
C ARG A 151 -7.70 -5.63 2.52
N GLY A 152 -8.73 -5.89 1.72
CA GLY A 152 -8.92 -5.30 0.40
C GLY A 152 -8.93 -3.78 0.41
N ARG A 153 -9.35 -3.15 1.51
CA ARG A 153 -9.32 -1.69 1.67
C ARG A 153 -7.91 -1.09 1.81
N HIS A 154 -6.96 -1.87 2.29
CA HIS A 154 -5.58 -1.43 2.57
C HIS A 154 -4.62 -1.83 1.45
N LEU A 155 -5.06 -2.69 0.53
CA LEU A 155 -4.25 -3.14 -0.60
C LEU A 155 -4.34 -2.15 -1.75
N HIS A 156 -3.20 -1.54 -2.09
CA HIS A 156 -3.12 -0.61 -3.23
C HIS A 156 -3.58 -1.26 -4.54
N SER A 157 -3.27 -2.55 -4.74
CA SER A 157 -3.69 -3.33 -5.92
C SER A 157 -5.21 -3.46 -6.09
N ARG A 158 -5.98 -3.21 -5.03
CA ARG A 158 -7.44 -3.32 -5.02
C ARG A 158 -8.14 -2.00 -5.27
N GLU A 159 -7.47 -0.84 -5.21
CA GLU A 159 -8.08 0.46 -5.48
C GLU A 159 -9.49 0.57 -4.86
N ALA A 160 -9.57 0.33 -3.54
CA ALA A 160 -10.85 0.29 -2.85
C ALA A 160 -11.45 1.69 -2.79
N HIS A 161 -12.61 1.87 -3.43
CA HIS A 161 -13.31 3.14 -3.46
C HIS A 161 -14.80 2.95 -3.16
N PRO A 162 -15.44 3.89 -2.46
CA PRO A 162 -16.90 3.92 -2.39
C PRO A 162 -17.50 3.92 -3.81
N LEU A 163 -18.55 3.14 -4.00
CA LEU A 163 -19.42 3.25 -5.17
C LEU A 163 -20.23 4.52 -5.02
N ARG A 164 -20.40 5.28 -6.10
CA ARG A 164 -21.13 6.56 -6.09
C ARG A 164 -22.22 6.51 -7.15
N SER A 165 -23.37 7.11 -6.89
CA SER A 165 -24.53 7.09 -7.80
C SER A 165 -24.33 7.90 -9.09
N GLY A 166 -23.19 8.57 -9.24
CA GLY A 166 -22.83 9.33 -10.43
C GLY A 166 -21.32 9.31 -10.70
N THR A 167 -20.92 9.93 -11.81
CA THR A 167 -19.54 9.93 -12.31
C THR A 167 -18.64 10.98 -11.65
N GLY A 168 -19.23 11.95 -10.93
CA GLY A 168 -18.49 13.05 -10.29
C GLY A 168 -17.93 12.69 -8.91
N ALA A 169 -16.80 13.31 -8.55
CA ALA A 169 -16.16 13.14 -7.23
C ALA A 169 -17.06 13.58 -6.05
N ARG A 170 -18.07 14.42 -6.31
CA ARG A 170 -19.06 14.88 -5.33
C ARG A 170 -20.36 14.06 -5.32
N ALA A 171 -20.51 13.08 -6.22
CA ALA A 171 -21.70 12.24 -6.24
C ALA A 171 -21.82 11.47 -4.91
N PRO A 172 -23.02 11.34 -4.33
CA PRO A 172 -23.19 10.67 -3.06
C PRO A 172 -22.77 9.20 -3.16
N GLU A 173 -22.30 8.66 -2.05
CA GLU A 173 -22.02 7.23 -1.92
C GLU A 173 -23.32 6.44 -2.04
N VAL A 174 -23.22 5.25 -2.63
CA VAL A 174 -24.35 4.33 -2.69
C VAL A 174 -24.51 3.66 -1.33
N VAL A 175 -25.67 3.91 -0.72
CA VAL A 175 -26.07 3.39 0.59
C VAL A 175 -27.38 2.61 0.41
N ARG A 176 -27.43 1.40 0.97
CA ARG A 176 -28.62 0.53 0.96
C ARG A 176 -29.61 1.03 2.01
N ALA A 177 -30.87 1.22 1.63
CA ALA A 177 -31.85 1.91 2.48
C ALA A 177 -32.28 1.08 3.70
N GLU A 178 -32.27 -0.26 3.56
CA GLU A 178 -32.80 -1.19 4.55
C GLU A 178 -31.91 -1.33 5.78
N ASP A 179 -30.59 -1.18 5.62
CA ASP A 179 -29.59 -1.45 6.66
C ASP A 179 -28.40 -0.47 6.68
N ASP A 180 -28.48 0.61 5.88
CA ASP A 180 -27.45 1.65 5.75
C ASP A 180 -26.07 1.08 5.33
N ALA A 181 -26.05 -0.11 4.70
CA ALA A 181 -24.83 -0.69 4.20
C ALA A 181 -24.24 0.16 3.05
N ARG A 182 -22.92 0.29 3.01
CA ARG A 182 -22.22 1.10 2.01
C ARG A 182 -21.61 0.24 0.93
N CYS A 183 -21.86 0.57 -0.35
CA CYS A 183 -21.29 -0.19 -1.44
C CYS A 183 -19.88 0.31 -1.77
N PHE A 184 -18.93 -0.62 -1.90
CA PHE A 184 -17.57 -0.37 -2.35
C PHE A 184 -17.29 -1.13 -3.63
N ARG A 185 -16.44 -0.54 -4.46
CA ARG A 185 -15.86 -1.17 -5.65
C ARG A 185 -14.38 -1.45 -5.44
N TYR A 186 -13.98 -2.64 -5.87
CA TYR A 186 -12.62 -3.14 -5.77
C TYR A 186 -12.12 -3.59 -7.14
N SER A 187 -10.86 -3.34 -7.46
CA SER A 187 -10.22 -3.85 -8.66
C SER A 187 -10.00 -5.37 -8.58
N VAL A 188 -10.55 -6.11 -9.55
CA VAL A 188 -10.28 -7.55 -9.71
C VAL A 188 -8.88 -7.79 -10.27
N GLY A 189 -8.38 -6.87 -11.09
CA GLY A 189 -7.04 -6.92 -11.67
C GLY A 189 -6.48 -5.51 -11.89
N PHE A 190 -5.28 -5.26 -11.37
CA PHE A 190 -4.63 -3.97 -11.46
C PHE A 190 -4.19 -3.65 -12.90
N LYS A 191 -4.60 -2.49 -13.42
CA LYS A 191 -4.16 -1.92 -14.71
C LYS A 191 -4.22 -2.89 -15.91
N ALA A 192 -5.34 -3.60 -16.09
CA ALA A 192 -5.55 -4.51 -17.22
C ALA A 192 -6.64 -4.01 -18.18
N ALA A 193 -6.48 -4.27 -19.49
CA ALA A 193 -7.54 -4.05 -20.47
C ALA A 193 -8.76 -4.93 -20.12
N GLY A 194 -9.97 -4.36 -20.17
CA GLY A 194 -11.19 -5.04 -19.72
C GLY A 194 -11.30 -5.21 -18.21
N ALA A 195 -10.70 -4.28 -17.44
CA ALA A 195 -10.72 -4.30 -15.98
C ALA A 195 -12.13 -4.52 -15.42
N ARG A 196 -12.24 -5.51 -14.53
CA ARG A 196 -13.46 -5.80 -13.78
C ARG A 196 -13.39 -5.20 -12.39
N ARG A 197 -14.54 -4.79 -11.87
CA ARG A 197 -14.72 -4.34 -10.50
C ARG A 197 -15.57 -5.36 -9.75
N LEU A 198 -15.19 -5.64 -8.51
CA LEU A 198 -15.98 -6.37 -7.54
C LEU A 198 -16.74 -5.35 -6.70
N HIS A 199 -18.07 -5.40 -6.72
CA HIS A 199 -18.91 -4.64 -5.81
C HIS A 199 -19.17 -5.46 -4.54
N ALA A 200 -19.06 -4.82 -3.39
CA ALA A 200 -19.35 -5.44 -2.10
C ALA A 200 -19.97 -4.43 -1.14
N TRP A 201 -20.97 -4.87 -0.38
CA TRP A 201 -21.57 -4.07 0.68
C TRP A 201 -20.80 -4.27 1.99
N HIS A 202 -20.56 -3.16 2.67
CA HIS A 202 -20.04 -3.12 4.04
C HIS A 202 -21.21 -2.86 4.96
N LEU A 203 -21.60 -3.89 5.71
CA LEU A 203 -22.71 -3.83 6.65
C LEU A 203 -22.26 -3.10 7.93
N GLN A 204 -23.22 -2.52 8.66
CA GLN A 204 -22.93 -1.80 9.91
C GLN A 204 -22.36 -2.71 11.01
N ASP A 205 -22.68 -4.00 10.99
CA ASP A 205 -22.09 -5.01 11.89
C ASP A 205 -20.66 -5.42 11.51
N GLY A 206 -20.11 -4.83 10.45
CA GLY A 206 -18.77 -5.08 9.93
C GLY A 206 -18.66 -6.31 9.03
N ARG A 207 -19.74 -7.05 8.78
CA ARG A 207 -19.74 -8.12 7.78
C ARG A 207 -19.66 -7.53 6.37
N ILE A 208 -19.22 -8.37 5.46
CA ILE A 208 -19.14 -8.08 4.04
C ILE A 208 -20.20 -8.90 3.33
N GLU A 209 -20.89 -8.29 2.37
CA GLU A 209 -21.71 -8.99 1.40
C GLU A 209 -21.08 -8.85 0.00
N LEU A 210 -20.71 -9.97 -0.61
CA LEU A 210 -20.21 -10.00 -1.98
C LEU A 210 -21.39 -9.79 -2.94
N CYS A 211 -21.39 -8.68 -3.67
CA CYS A 211 -22.57 -8.27 -4.42
C CYS A 211 -22.56 -8.81 -5.86
N ARG A 212 -21.59 -8.36 -6.67
CA ARG A 212 -21.42 -8.79 -8.08
C ARG A 212 -20.08 -8.37 -8.66
N VAL A 213 -19.71 -8.98 -9.78
CA VAL A 213 -18.55 -8.59 -10.60
C VAL A 213 -19.01 -7.93 -11.89
N VAL A 214 -18.49 -6.74 -12.17
CA VAL A 214 -18.96 -5.89 -13.27
C VAL A 214 -17.81 -5.31 -14.07
N THR A 215 -18.12 -4.73 -15.24
CA THR A 215 -17.17 -3.89 -15.97
C THR A 215 -16.82 -2.62 -15.20
N HIS A 216 -15.65 -2.05 -15.44
CA HIS A 216 -15.18 -0.83 -14.77
C HIS A 216 -16.18 0.34 -14.71
N GLY A 217 -16.98 0.54 -15.77
CA GLY A 217 -17.93 1.65 -15.87
C GLY A 217 -19.30 1.40 -15.26
N ASP A 218 -19.58 0.18 -14.79
CA ASP A 218 -20.85 -0.12 -14.16
C ASP A 218 -20.84 0.46 -12.73
N MET A 219 -21.86 1.26 -12.44
CA MET A 219 -22.00 1.99 -11.18
C MET A 219 -23.21 1.49 -10.36
N SER A 220 -23.82 0.39 -10.78
CA SER A 220 -24.95 -0.22 -10.08
C SER A 220 -24.48 -1.37 -9.20
N PRO A 221 -24.91 -1.41 -7.92
CA PRO A 221 -24.77 -2.61 -7.11
C PRO A 221 -25.63 -3.75 -7.66
#